data_AF-A0A1G3CYK8-F1
#
_entry.id   AF-A0A1G3CYK8-F1
#
_cell.length_a   1.000
_cell.length_b   1.000
_cell.length_c   1.000
_cell.angle_alpha   90.00
_cell.angle_beta   90.00
_cell.angle_gamma   90.00
#
_symmetry.space_group_name_H-M   'P 1'
#
loop_
_entity.id
_entity.type
_entity.pdbx_description
1 polymer ?
#
loop_
_entity_poly.entity_id
_entity_poly.type
_entity_poly.pdbx_seq_one_letter_code
_entity_poly.pdbx_strand_id
1 'polypeptide(L)'
;YGVSFIIIMVNAGIADLILYIAVHRSTSDSSSLHCFPSRKFAFFGLICILPLTLLTVILSYGVSWLSHYKPQEGPTVCMVQGNIPQDMKFESNEEDEINILKQYTDLSMSVKGTPIDLLVWPETMVPGLLNIDPELTGRKIDVLSQLTPIQLSQELNTNLLLGGIALTLAGDEQIYFNSAYYYNREGKADGCYDKIHLVPFGEFTPLKNYFPFLTKLVPYKIGLTHGRHRTLFRLDTLQHESFDFGTSICYEDTVPSLIRKFKKDGADFMLNITNDGWFR
;
A
#
# COMPACT_ATOMS: atom_id res chain seq x y z
N TYR A 1 2.14 17.32 2.86
CA TYR A 1 2.60 18.50 3.62
C TYR A 1 1.50 19.52 3.96
N GLY A 2 0.44 19.69 3.16
CA GLY A 2 -0.59 20.72 3.46
C GLY A 2 -1.38 20.49 4.76
N VAL A 3 -1.85 19.26 5.01
CA VAL A 3 -2.72 18.95 6.16
C VAL A 3 -2.00 19.14 7.50
N SER A 4 -0.75 18.66 7.62
CA SER A 4 0.04 18.81 8.85
C SER A 4 0.27 20.28 9.22
N PHE A 5 0.50 21.15 8.22
CA PHE A 5 0.63 22.58 8.44
C PHE A 5 -0.65 23.20 9.02
N ILE A 6 -1.82 22.85 8.48
CA ILE A 6 -3.12 23.35 8.97
C ILE A 6 -3.36 22.88 10.40
N ILE A 7 -3.07 21.62 10.71
CA ILE A 7 -3.22 21.07 12.06
C ILE A 7 -2.34 21.85 13.05
N ILE A 8 -1.06 22.07 12.72
CA ILE A 8 -0.14 22.83 13.57
C ILE A 8 -0.64 24.26 13.75
N MET A 9 -1.05 24.91 12.65
CA MET A 9 -1.50 26.30 12.66
C MET A 9 -2.79 26.49 13.48
N VAL A 10 -3.76 25.58 13.38
CA VAL A 10 -4.99 25.61 14.18
C VAL A 10 -4.68 25.38 15.66
N ASN A 11 -3.85 24.39 15.99
CA ASN A 11 -3.47 24.12 17.39
C ASN A 11 -2.70 25.31 18.00
N ALA A 12 -1.78 25.93 17.24
CA ALA A 12 -1.07 27.12 17.68
C ALA A 12 -2.04 28.29 17.94
N GLY A 13 -3.00 28.53 17.03
CA GLY A 13 -4.03 29.56 17.22
C GLY A 13 -4.91 29.32 18.45
N ILE A 14 -5.28 28.07 18.73
CA ILE A 14 -6.04 27.70 19.95
C ILE A 14 -5.20 27.91 21.21
N ALA A 15 -3.92 27.51 21.19
CA ALA A 15 -3.02 27.68 22.33
C ALA A 15 -2.81 29.17 22.65
N ASP A 16 -2.58 30.01 21.64
CA ASP A 16 -2.48 31.46 21.79
C ASP A 16 -3.78 32.06 22.34
N LEU A 17 -4.94 31.55 21.90
CA LEU A 17 -6.24 31.95 22.43
C LEU A 17 -6.40 31.65 23.93
N ILE A 18 -6.03 30.45 24.36
CA ILE A 18 -6.10 30.03 25.76
C ILE A 18 -5.15 30.87 26.62
N LEU A 19 -3.90 31.07 26.18
CA LEU A 19 -2.91 31.88 26.89
C LEU A 19 -3.37 33.32 27.04
N TYR A 20 -3.95 33.91 25.99
CA TYR A 20 -4.50 35.26 26.05
C TYR A 20 -5.62 35.38 27.09
N ILE A 21 -6.58 34.46 27.09
CA ILE A 21 -7.69 34.45 28.05
C ILE A 21 -7.16 34.29 29.49
N ALA A 22 -6.17 33.40 29.69
CA ALA A 22 -5.57 33.15 31.00
C ALA A 22 -4.83 34.38 31.54
N VAL A 23 -4.01 35.04 30.70
CA VAL A 23 -3.29 36.28 31.08
C VAL A 23 -4.28 37.40 31.39
N HIS A 24 -5.31 37.59 30.57
CA HIS A 24 -6.28 38.66 30.76
C HIS A 24 -7.11 38.48 32.03
N ARG A 25 -7.46 37.23 32.38
CA ARG A 25 -8.11 36.89 33.66
C ARG A 25 -7.22 37.16 34.86
N SER A 26 -5.91 36.93 34.75
CA SER A 26 -4.94 37.18 35.83
C SER A 26 -4.64 38.67 36.05
N THR A 27 -4.79 39.52 35.03
CA THR A 27 -4.49 40.97 35.13
C THR A 27 -5.68 41.82 35.56
N SER A 28 -6.90 41.24 35.63
CA SER A 28 -8.13 41.95 36.02
C SER A 28 -8.15 42.38 37.50
N ASP A 29 -7.21 41.94 38.33
CA ASP A 29 -7.10 42.29 39.76
C ASP A 29 -6.10 43.42 40.06
N SER A 30 -5.54 44.09 39.05
CA SER A 30 -4.61 45.21 39.28
C SER A 30 -4.94 46.44 38.44
N SER A 31 -5.14 47.55 39.13
CA SER A 31 -5.58 48.88 38.69
C SER A 31 -4.53 49.65 37.87
N SER A 32 -3.89 49.01 36.89
CA SER A 32 -3.04 49.69 35.90
C SER A 32 -3.39 49.23 34.49
N LEU A 33 -4.45 49.83 33.94
CA LEU A 33 -4.78 49.80 32.52
C LEU A 33 -3.71 50.56 31.72
N HIS A 34 -2.51 50.00 31.63
CA HIS A 34 -1.58 50.38 30.57
C HIS A 34 -2.08 49.79 29.26
N CYS A 35 -2.65 50.68 28.46
CA CYS A 35 -3.01 50.55 27.05
C CYS A 35 -2.12 49.52 26.32
N PHE A 36 -2.61 48.30 26.16
CA PHE A 36 -1.98 47.35 25.25
C PHE A 36 -2.08 47.95 23.84
N PRO A 37 -0.97 48.15 23.11
CA PRO A 37 -1.00 48.88 21.84
C PRO A 37 -1.92 48.15 20.87
N SER A 38 -2.88 48.87 20.28
CA SER A 38 -3.94 48.38 19.38
C SER A 38 -3.45 47.45 18.26
N ARG A 39 -2.18 47.59 17.86
CA ARG A 39 -1.49 46.70 16.91
C ARG A 39 -1.41 45.24 17.38
N LYS A 40 -1.26 44.96 18.68
CA LYS A 40 -1.21 43.57 19.21
C LYS A 40 -2.57 42.88 19.16
N PHE A 41 -3.66 43.64 19.30
CA PHE A 41 -5.04 43.12 19.21
C PHE A 41 -5.41 42.71 17.79
N ALA A 42 -5.04 43.53 16.80
CA ALA A 42 -5.23 43.21 15.39
C ALA A 42 -4.42 41.98 14.97
N PHE A 43 -3.17 41.87 15.45
CA PHE A 43 -2.31 40.72 15.16
C PHE A 43 -2.84 39.42 15.79
N PHE A 44 -3.38 39.51 17.02
CA PHE A 44 -3.97 38.38 17.73
C PHE A 44 -5.28 37.88 17.08
N GLY A 45 -6.15 38.80 16.66
CA GLY A 45 -7.33 38.46 15.87
C GLY A 45 -6.95 37.75 14.56
N LEU A 46 -5.90 38.22 13.88
CA LEU A 46 -5.40 37.58 12.66
C LEU A 46 -4.90 36.14 12.93
N ILE A 47 -4.21 35.91 14.04
CA ILE A 47 -3.67 34.60 14.44
C ILE A 47 -4.78 33.60 14.79
N CYS A 48 -5.90 34.03 15.37
CA CYS A 48 -7.00 33.14 15.71
C CYS A 48 -8.00 32.96 14.54
N ILE A 49 -8.25 34.02 13.76
CA ILE A 49 -9.24 34.01 12.68
C ILE A 49 -8.69 33.26 11.47
N LEU A 50 -7.45 33.51 11.05
CA LEU A 50 -6.88 32.92 9.84
C LEU A 50 -6.93 31.37 9.86
N PRO A 51 -6.48 30.68 10.94
CA PRO A 51 -6.52 29.22 10.98
C PRO A 51 -7.95 28.68 11.00
N LEU A 52 -8.86 29.34 11.72
CA LEU A 52 -10.26 28.94 11.77
C LEU A 52 -10.92 29.11 10.39
N THR A 53 -10.71 30.24 9.73
CA THR A 53 -11.21 30.45 8.35
C THR A 53 -10.64 29.43 7.37
N LEU A 54 -9.34 29.13 7.44
CA LEU A 54 -8.74 28.14 6.56
C LEU A 54 -9.32 26.74 6.83
N LEU A 55 -9.48 26.37 8.09
CA LEU A 55 -10.12 25.12 8.48
C LEU A 55 -11.56 25.05 7.97
N THR A 56 -12.36 26.11 8.17
CA THR A 56 -13.73 26.19 7.66
C THR A 56 -13.76 26.06 6.14
N VAL A 57 -12.91 26.78 5.41
CA VAL A 57 -12.83 26.68 3.94
C VAL A 57 -12.52 25.26 3.50
N ILE A 58 -11.58 24.58 4.16
CA ILE A 58 -11.18 23.21 3.83
C ILE A 58 -12.30 22.21 4.14
N LEU A 59 -12.95 22.34 5.29
CA LEU A 59 -14.09 21.48 5.66
C LEU A 59 -15.27 21.72 4.72
N SER A 60 -15.61 22.98 4.43
CA SER A 60 -16.67 23.34 3.47
C SER A 60 -16.35 22.83 2.07
N TYR A 61 -15.10 22.97 1.61
CA TYR A 61 -14.65 22.38 0.35
C TYR A 61 -14.79 20.85 0.36
N GLY A 62 -14.36 20.18 1.44
CA GLY A 62 -14.49 18.74 1.58
C GLY A 62 -15.93 18.26 1.56
N VAL A 63 -16.83 18.92 2.30
CA VAL A 63 -18.27 18.63 2.30
C VAL A 63 -18.88 18.89 0.92
N SER A 64 -18.53 20.01 0.27
CA SER A 64 -18.98 20.31 -1.08
C SER A 64 -18.49 19.25 -2.08
N TRP A 65 -17.23 18.82 -1.98
CA TRP A 65 -16.67 17.80 -2.86
C TRP A 65 -17.38 16.46 -2.66
N LEU A 66 -17.49 16.00 -1.41
CA LEU A 66 -18.13 14.72 -1.08
C LEU A 66 -19.61 14.67 -1.43
N SER A 67 -20.32 15.80 -1.37
CA SER A 67 -21.74 15.87 -1.76
C SER A 67 -21.96 15.84 -3.28
N HIS A 68 -20.97 16.23 -4.07
CA HIS A 68 -21.06 16.23 -5.54
C HIS A 68 -20.33 15.05 -6.19
N TYR A 69 -19.43 14.38 -5.46
CA TYR A 69 -18.72 13.22 -5.95
C TYR A 69 -19.68 12.02 -6.03
N LYS A 70 -19.91 11.57 -7.26
CA LYS A 70 -20.62 10.32 -7.54
C LYS A 70 -19.57 9.28 -7.92
N PRO A 71 -19.21 8.33 -7.04
CA PRO A 71 -18.31 7.25 -7.41
C PRO A 71 -18.94 6.48 -8.58
N GLN A 72 -18.14 6.21 -9.61
CA GLN A 72 -18.53 5.25 -10.63
C GLN A 72 -18.49 3.85 -10.00
N GLU A 73 -19.43 2.99 -10.38
CA GLU A 73 -19.31 1.58 -10.06
C GLU A 73 -18.04 1.04 -10.71
N GLY A 74 -17.30 0.26 -9.94
CA GLY A 74 -16.04 -0.33 -10.35
C GLY A 74 -16.14 -1.86 -10.39
N PRO A 75 -15.03 -2.53 -10.71
CA PRO A 75 -14.98 -3.99 -10.74
C PRO A 75 -15.25 -4.59 -9.36
N THR A 76 -15.84 -5.79 -9.34
CA THR A 76 -15.99 -6.58 -8.11
C THR A 76 -14.67 -7.27 -7.78
N VAL A 77 -14.00 -6.81 -6.73
CA VAL A 77 -12.70 -7.35 -6.29
C VAL A 77 -12.87 -8.21 -5.04
N CYS A 78 -12.40 -9.46 -5.09
CA CYS A 78 -12.33 -10.38 -3.96
C CYS A 78 -10.90 -10.38 -3.39
N MET A 79 -10.75 -10.10 -2.09
CA MET A 79 -9.46 -10.10 -1.41
C MET A 79 -9.37 -11.29 -0.47
N VAL A 80 -8.36 -12.15 -0.66
CA VAL A 80 -8.17 -13.35 0.16
C VAL A 80 -7.27 -13.03 1.34
N GLN A 81 -7.77 -13.27 2.56
CA GLN A 81 -7.00 -13.04 3.79
C GLN A 81 -6.74 -14.36 4.51
N GLY A 82 -5.54 -14.92 4.31
CA GLY A 82 -5.17 -16.22 4.89
C GLY A 82 -4.88 -16.19 6.40
N ASN A 83 -4.57 -15.02 6.98
CA ASN A 83 -4.17 -14.89 8.39
C ASN A 83 -3.06 -15.87 8.80
N ILE A 84 -2.04 -16.02 7.93
CA ILE A 84 -0.91 -16.91 8.15
C ILE A 84 0.04 -16.29 9.19
N PRO A 85 0.38 -17.00 10.28
CA PRO A 85 1.41 -16.57 11.24
C PRO A 85 2.74 -16.22 10.55
N GLN A 86 3.34 -15.10 10.94
CA GLN A 86 4.52 -14.56 10.28
C GLN A 86 5.77 -15.44 10.43
N ASP A 87 5.92 -16.12 11.57
CA ASP A 87 7.00 -17.07 11.85
C ASP A 87 6.98 -18.28 10.90
N MET A 88 5.79 -18.80 10.60
CA MET A 88 5.65 -19.88 9.62
C MET A 88 6.13 -19.49 8.22
N LYS A 89 6.20 -18.20 7.86
CA LYS A 89 6.71 -17.76 6.54
C LYS A 89 8.23 -17.68 6.45
N PHE A 90 8.93 -17.46 7.56
CA PHE A 90 10.41 -17.35 7.57
C PHE A 90 11.10 -18.69 7.75
N GLU A 91 10.43 -19.62 8.43
CA GLU A 91 10.98 -20.91 8.81
C GLU A 91 10.23 -22.08 8.14
N SER A 92 9.39 -21.80 7.14
CA SER A 92 8.62 -22.82 6.42
C SER A 92 9.51 -23.85 5.76
N ASN A 93 9.15 -25.11 5.92
CA ASN A 93 9.58 -26.17 5.03
C ASN A 93 8.62 -26.29 3.83
N GLU A 94 8.92 -27.17 2.87
CA GLU A 94 8.09 -27.37 1.68
C GLU A 94 6.64 -27.80 2.02
N GLU A 95 6.44 -28.58 3.09
CA GLU A 95 5.11 -29.00 3.53
C GLU A 95 4.29 -27.81 4.06
N ASP A 96 4.90 -26.92 4.83
CA ASP A 96 4.27 -25.69 5.31
C ASP A 96 3.86 -24.79 4.13
N GLU A 97 4.75 -24.63 3.14
CA GLU A 97 4.47 -23.86 1.93
C GLU A 97 3.31 -24.46 1.13
N ILE A 98 3.26 -25.79 0.99
CA ILE A 98 2.15 -26.49 0.34
C ILE A 98 0.83 -26.26 1.11
N ASN A 99 0.87 -26.31 2.44
CA ASN A 99 -0.30 -26.08 3.29
C ASN A 99 -0.81 -24.63 3.17
N ILE A 100 0.10 -23.64 3.11
CA ILE A 100 -0.26 -22.24 2.87
C ILE A 100 -0.92 -22.09 1.50
N LEU A 101 -0.30 -22.62 0.45
CA LEU A 101 -0.85 -22.56 -0.91
C LEU A 101 -2.24 -23.21 -0.98
N LYS A 102 -2.41 -24.36 -0.32
CA LYS A 102 -3.69 -25.06 -0.20
C LYS A 102 -4.73 -24.19 0.52
N GLN A 103 -4.38 -23.59 1.65
CA GLN A 103 -5.30 -22.73 2.40
C GLN A 103 -5.79 -21.54 1.55
N TYR A 104 -4.87 -20.87 0.85
CA TYR A 104 -5.25 -19.76 -0.05
C TYR A 104 -6.11 -20.22 -1.22
N THR A 105 -5.81 -21.40 -1.79
CA THR A 105 -6.63 -22.02 -2.84
C THR A 105 -8.04 -22.35 -2.32
N ASP A 106 -8.16 -22.98 -1.15
CA ASP A 106 -9.44 -23.33 -0.54
C ASP A 106 -10.29 -22.08 -0.23
N LEU A 107 -9.67 -21.03 0.31
CA LEU A 107 -10.33 -19.74 0.54
C LEU A 107 -10.80 -19.10 -0.77
N SER A 108 -9.98 -19.15 -1.82
CA SER A 108 -10.35 -18.65 -3.15
C SER A 108 -11.50 -19.45 -3.74
N MET A 109 -11.51 -20.77 -3.56
CA MET A 109 -12.58 -21.64 -4.05
C MET A 109 -13.90 -21.48 -3.27
N SER A 110 -13.87 -20.92 -2.05
CA SER A 110 -15.06 -20.67 -1.24
C SER A 110 -16.05 -19.68 -1.88
N VAL A 111 -15.58 -18.84 -2.81
CA VAL A 111 -16.41 -17.90 -3.55
C VAL A 111 -16.84 -18.43 -4.92
N LYS A 112 -16.58 -19.70 -5.24
CA LYS A 112 -16.98 -20.31 -6.51
C LYS A 112 -18.49 -20.15 -6.76
N GLY A 113 -18.83 -19.68 -7.96
CA GLY A 113 -20.20 -19.35 -8.36
C GLY A 113 -20.63 -17.91 -8.02
N THR A 114 -19.81 -17.16 -7.28
CA THR A 114 -20.02 -15.71 -7.09
C THR A 114 -19.36 -14.95 -8.24
N PRO A 115 -20.05 -14.04 -8.93
CA PRO A 115 -19.45 -13.25 -10.00
C PRO A 115 -18.43 -12.26 -9.41
N ILE A 116 -17.14 -12.49 -9.69
CA ILE A 116 -16.03 -11.63 -9.28
C ILE A 116 -15.15 -11.32 -10.50
N ASP A 117 -14.68 -10.08 -10.59
CA ASP A 117 -13.87 -9.63 -11.73
C ASP A 117 -12.37 -9.83 -11.50
N LEU A 118 -11.94 -9.71 -10.24
CA LEU A 118 -10.55 -9.85 -9.82
C LEU A 118 -10.47 -10.53 -8.46
N LEU A 119 -9.68 -11.60 -8.35
CA LEU A 119 -9.31 -12.22 -7.08
C LEU A 119 -7.86 -11.87 -6.72
N VAL A 120 -7.64 -11.44 -5.48
CA VAL A 120 -6.37 -10.85 -5.04
C VAL A 120 -5.79 -11.66 -3.89
N TRP A 121 -4.53 -12.07 -4.02
CA TRP A 121 -3.74 -12.61 -2.91
C TRP A 121 -2.75 -11.54 -2.40
N PRO A 122 -2.53 -11.45 -1.07
CA PRO A 122 -1.69 -10.42 -0.47
C PRO A 122 -0.20 -10.55 -0.82
N GLU A 123 0.58 -9.57 -0.38
CA GLU A 123 2.03 -9.50 -0.56
C GLU A 123 2.71 -10.80 -0.09
N THR A 124 3.56 -11.38 -0.95
CA THR A 124 4.39 -12.57 -0.64
C THR A 124 3.60 -13.78 -0.10
N MET A 125 2.35 -13.96 -0.54
CA MET A 125 1.50 -15.05 -0.06
C MET A 125 1.47 -16.27 -0.97
N VAL A 126 1.86 -16.13 -2.25
CA VAL A 126 2.16 -17.29 -3.08
C VAL A 126 3.52 -17.84 -2.65
N PRO A 127 3.58 -19.07 -2.09
CA PRO A 127 4.85 -19.72 -1.79
C PRO A 127 5.56 -20.12 -3.08
N GLY A 128 6.88 -20.28 -3.08
CA GLY A 128 7.62 -20.54 -4.32
C GLY A 128 7.80 -19.31 -5.23
N LEU A 129 8.23 -19.55 -6.47
CA LEU A 129 8.58 -18.52 -7.45
C LEU A 129 7.54 -18.43 -8.59
N LEU A 130 7.07 -17.22 -8.86
CA LEU A 130 5.96 -16.98 -9.80
C LEU A 130 6.34 -17.06 -11.28
N ASN A 131 7.61 -16.88 -11.64
CA ASN A 131 8.01 -16.51 -13.01
C ASN A 131 9.21 -17.28 -13.57
N ILE A 132 9.67 -18.33 -12.88
CA ILE A 132 10.77 -19.18 -13.36
C ILE A 132 10.27 -20.60 -13.58
N ASP A 133 10.81 -21.26 -14.61
CA ASP A 133 10.54 -22.66 -14.88
C ASP A 133 10.82 -23.52 -13.64
N PRO A 134 9.83 -24.26 -13.11
CA PRO A 134 10.01 -25.11 -11.94
C PRO A 134 11.03 -26.23 -12.16
N GLU A 135 11.30 -26.63 -13.41
CA GLU A 135 12.36 -27.59 -13.71
C GLU A 135 13.76 -27.07 -13.31
N LEU A 136 13.95 -25.74 -13.28
CA LEU A 136 15.20 -25.11 -12.86
C LEU A 136 15.41 -25.15 -11.35
N THR A 137 14.32 -25.19 -10.57
CA THR A 137 14.41 -25.25 -9.11
C THR A 137 14.28 -26.67 -8.58
N GLY A 138 13.57 -27.55 -9.30
CA GLY A 138 13.27 -28.91 -8.90
C GLY A 138 12.35 -29.02 -7.68
N ARG A 139 11.76 -27.92 -7.20
CA ARG A 139 10.89 -27.92 -6.02
C ARG A 139 9.44 -28.11 -6.41
N LYS A 140 8.74 -29.00 -5.70
CA LYS A 140 7.31 -29.29 -5.95
C LYS A 140 6.45 -28.05 -5.79
N ILE A 141 6.77 -27.20 -4.80
CA ILE A 141 6.00 -25.98 -4.55
C ILE A 141 6.03 -25.02 -5.74
N ASP A 142 7.15 -24.89 -6.46
CA ASP A 142 7.24 -24.00 -7.63
C ASP A 142 6.34 -24.49 -8.77
N VAL A 143 6.23 -25.81 -8.95
CA VAL A 143 5.27 -26.41 -9.90
C VAL A 143 3.84 -26.07 -9.51
N LEU A 144 3.49 -26.28 -8.23
CA LEU A 144 2.13 -26.02 -7.74
C LEU A 144 1.78 -24.54 -7.91
N SER A 145 2.68 -23.64 -7.52
CA SER A 145 2.47 -22.19 -7.59
C SER A 145 2.34 -21.64 -9.01
N GLN A 146 2.90 -22.31 -10.02
CA GLN A 146 2.64 -21.98 -11.42
C GLN A 146 1.31 -22.50 -11.94
N LEU A 147 0.88 -23.68 -11.50
CA LEU A 147 -0.37 -24.29 -11.94
C LEU A 147 -1.59 -23.68 -11.23
N THR A 148 -1.43 -23.20 -10.00
CA THR A 148 -2.50 -22.62 -9.19
C THR A 148 -3.21 -21.44 -9.86
N PRO A 149 -2.52 -20.43 -10.43
CA PRO A 149 -3.17 -19.34 -11.15
C PRO A 149 -4.06 -19.83 -12.30
N ILE A 150 -3.59 -20.81 -13.07
CA ILE A 150 -4.33 -21.39 -14.19
C ILE A 150 -5.60 -22.07 -13.68
N GLN A 151 -5.47 -22.93 -12.68
CA GLN A 151 -6.59 -23.66 -12.07
C GLN A 151 -7.62 -22.71 -11.48
N LEU A 152 -7.19 -21.73 -10.68
CA LEU A 152 -8.09 -20.77 -10.04
C LEU A 152 -8.80 -19.87 -11.06
N SER A 153 -8.08 -19.35 -12.06
CA SER A 153 -8.69 -18.49 -13.09
C SER A 153 -9.78 -19.23 -13.85
N GLN A 154 -9.54 -20.49 -14.21
CA GLN A 154 -10.50 -21.33 -14.93
C GLN A 154 -11.68 -21.76 -14.06
N GLU A 155 -11.44 -22.19 -12.82
CA GLU A 155 -12.49 -22.67 -11.91
C GLU A 155 -13.42 -21.55 -11.42
N LEU A 156 -12.89 -20.33 -11.29
CA LEU A 156 -13.64 -19.16 -10.82
C LEU A 156 -14.08 -18.23 -11.96
N ASN A 157 -13.57 -18.43 -13.18
CA ASN A 157 -13.79 -17.54 -14.34
C ASN A 157 -13.48 -16.07 -14.02
N THR A 158 -12.32 -15.82 -13.40
CA THR A 158 -11.94 -14.49 -12.88
C THR A 158 -10.47 -14.20 -13.17
N ASN A 159 -10.10 -12.91 -13.17
CA ASN A 159 -8.70 -12.50 -13.25
C ASN A 159 -8.06 -12.61 -11.87
N LEU A 160 -6.74 -12.75 -11.80
CA LEU A 160 -6.01 -12.87 -10.55
C LEU A 160 -4.95 -11.79 -10.42
N LEU A 161 -4.75 -11.26 -9.22
CA LEU A 161 -3.53 -10.56 -8.84
C LEU A 161 -2.89 -11.25 -7.63
N LEU A 162 -1.71 -11.83 -7.83
CA LEU A 162 -1.08 -12.66 -6.84
C LEU A 162 0.26 -12.06 -6.38
N GLY A 163 0.38 -11.80 -5.08
CA GLY A 163 1.63 -11.35 -4.45
C GLY A 163 2.58 -12.51 -4.14
N GLY A 164 3.82 -12.42 -4.59
CA GLY A 164 4.82 -13.47 -4.43
C GLY A 164 6.24 -12.99 -4.66
N ILE A 165 7.18 -13.92 -4.67
CA ILE A 165 8.57 -13.66 -5.06
C ILE A 165 8.76 -14.01 -6.53
N ALA A 166 9.43 -13.13 -7.25
CA ALA A 166 9.92 -13.40 -8.60
C ALA A 166 11.44 -13.48 -8.59
N LEU A 167 11.97 -14.25 -9.54
CA LEU A 167 13.40 -14.46 -9.74
C LEU A 167 13.75 -14.15 -11.20
N THR A 168 14.84 -13.40 -11.41
CA THR A 168 15.49 -13.24 -12.71
C THR A 168 16.96 -13.62 -12.59
N LEU A 169 17.53 -14.16 -13.67
CA LEU A 169 18.95 -14.48 -13.76
C LEU A 169 19.70 -13.36 -14.50
N ALA A 170 20.74 -12.81 -13.88
CA ALA A 170 21.67 -11.88 -14.51
C ALA A 170 23.05 -12.53 -14.60
N GLY A 171 23.27 -13.29 -15.68
CA GLY A 171 24.37 -14.26 -15.73
C GLY A 171 24.12 -15.37 -14.71
N ASP A 172 25.07 -15.60 -13.82
CA ASP A 172 24.95 -16.59 -12.73
C ASP A 172 24.30 -16.01 -11.46
N GLU A 173 24.03 -14.70 -11.42
CA GLU A 173 23.44 -14.04 -10.26
C GLU A 173 21.91 -14.18 -10.24
N GLN A 174 21.38 -14.64 -9.11
CA GLN A 174 19.95 -14.72 -8.84
C GLN A 174 19.46 -13.39 -8.25
N ILE A 175 18.54 -12.73 -8.95
CA ILE A 175 17.96 -11.44 -8.56
C ILE A 175 16.49 -11.65 -8.18
N TYR A 176 16.15 -11.34 -6.94
CA TYR A 176 14.81 -11.53 -6.40
C TYR A 176 14.04 -10.21 -6.29
N PHE A 177 12.74 -10.29 -6.55
CA PHE A 177 11.81 -9.17 -6.49
C PHE A 177 10.58 -9.53 -5.66
N ASN A 178 10.10 -8.60 -4.84
CA ASN A 178 8.77 -8.66 -4.25
C ASN A 178 7.78 -8.15 -5.30
N SER A 179 6.89 -9.03 -5.75
CA SER A 179 6.18 -8.83 -7.01
C SER A 179 4.70 -9.13 -6.89
N ALA A 180 3.89 -8.41 -7.67
CA ALA A 180 2.50 -8.73 -7.94
C ALA A 180 2.38 -9.20 -9.39
N TYR A 181 1.86 -10.41 -9.60
CA TYR A 181 1.61 -10.96 -10.95
C TYR A 181 0.13 -10.92 -11.27
N TYR A 182 -0.19 -10.36 -12.43
CA TYR A 182 -1.54 -10.33 -12.97
C TYR A 182 -1.73 -11.50 -13.93
N TYR A 183 -2.79 -12.28 -13.70
CA TYR A 183 -3.21 -13.36 -14.57
C TYR A 183 -4.61 -13.04 -15.10
N ASN A 184 -4.80 -13.18 -16.40
CA ASN A 184 -6.10 -13.01 -17.02
C ASN A 184 -7.02 -14.23 -16.74
N ARG A 185 -8.29 -14.16 -17.15
CA ARG A 185 -9.27 -15.25 -16.95
C ARG A 185 -8.86 -16.60 -17.53
N GLU A 186 -8.00 -16.62 -18.55
CA GLU A 186 -7.47 -17.85 -19.14
C GLU A 186 -6.34 -18.47 -18.30
N GLY A 187 -5.89 -17.78 -17.24
CA GLY A 187 -4.77 -18.19 -16.40
C GLY A 187 -3.41 -17.81 -16.96
N LYS A 188 -3.36 -16.97 -17.99
CA LYS A 188 -2.11 -16.50 -18.59
C LYS A 188 -1.60 -15.28 -17.83
N ALA A 189 -0.32 -15.28 -17.46
CA ALA A 189 0.33 -14.10 -16.92
C ALA A 189 0.31 -12.97 -17.98
N ASP A 190 -0.29 -11.83 -17.61
CA ASP A 190 -0.49 -10.67 -18.48
C ASP A 190 0.12 -9.38 -17.90
N GLY A 191 1.06 -9.55 -16.97
CA GLY A 191 1.88 -8.48 -16.46
C GLY A 191 2.43 -8.77 -15.07
N CYS A 192 3.45 -8.01 -14.68
CA CYS A 192 3.95 -7.98 -13.32
C CYS A 192 4.26 -6.55 -12.88
N TYR A 193 4.23 -6.36 -11.57
CA TYR A 193 4.74 -5.16 -10.91
C TYR A 193 5.72 -5.58 -9.83
N ASP A 194 6.97 -5.15 -9.98
CA ASP A 194 8.00 -5.31 -8.96
C ASP A 194 8.01 -4.08 -8.04
N LYS A 195 8.01 -4.31 -6.72
CA LYS A 195 8.01 -3.25 -5.70
C LYS A 195 9.15 -2.25 -5.94
N ILE A 196 8.82 -0.97 -6.08
CA ILE A 196 9.78 0.09 -6.39
C ILE A 196 10.41 0.66 -5.12
N HIS A 197 9.61 0.96 -4.09
CA HIS A 197 10.10 1.48 -2.81
C HIS A 197 10.20 0.37 -1.78
N LEU A 198 11.39 -0.22 -1.71
CA LEU A 198 11.73 -1.22 -0.70
C LEU A 198 11.91 -0.58 0.68
N VAL A 199 11.54 -1.31 1.73
CA VAL A 199 11.76 -0.93 3.13
C VAL A 199 13.24 -1.12 3.49
N PRO A 200 13.98 -0.05 3.86
CA PRO A 200 15.38 -0.17 4.27
C PRO A 200 15.54 -1.08 5.49
N PHE A 201 16.54 -1.96 5.47
CA PHE A 201 16.82 -2.97 6.50
C PHE A 201 15.75 -4.05 6.69
N GLY A 202 14.57 -3.89 6.09
CA GLY A 202 13.58 -4.95 5.96
C GLY A 202 13.84 -5.79 4.71
N GLU A 203 13.88 -5.14 3.55
CA GLU A 203 13.91 -5.83 2.25
C GLU A 203 15.26 -5.74 1.54
N PHE A 204 16.04 -4.70 1.83
CA PHE A 204 17.40 -4.54 1.30
C PHE A 204 18.33 -3.92 2.33
N THR A 205 19.63 -4.11 2.15
CA THR A 205 20.67 -3.50 2.99
C THR A 205 21.24 -2.25 2.33
N PRO A 206 20.94 -1.04 2.84
CA PRO A 206 21.56 0.19 2.36
C PRO A 206 23.08 0.14 2.51
N LEU A 207 23.81 0.69 1.54
CA LEU A 207 25.27 0.83 1.57
C LEU A 207 26.06 -0.48 1.79
N LYS A 208 25.47 -1.65 1.46
CA LYS A 208 26.12 -2.97 1.64
C LYS A 208 27.54 -3.05 1.03
N ASN A 209 27.75 -2.34 -0.09
CA ASN A 209 29.04 -2.30 -0.78
C ASN A 209 30.13 -1.54 -0.01
N TYR A 210 29.75 -0.64 0.91
CA TYR A 210 30.68 0.14 1.74
C TYR A 210 30.78 -0.42 3.16
N PHE A 211 29.69 -0.98 3.69
CA PHE A 211 29.61 -1.50 5.05
C PHE A 211 28.99 -2.91 5.07
N PRO A 212 29.78 -3.95 4.73
CA PRO A 212 29.26 -5.31 4.62
C PRO A 212 28.67 -5.88 5.91
N PHE A 213 29.05 -5.36 7.08
CA PHE A 213 28.50 -5.81 8.37
C PHE A 213 27.00 -5.48 8.54
N LEU A 214 26.46 -4.52 7.78
CA LEU A 214 25.05 -4.13 7.84
C LEU A 214 24.11 -5.24 7.35
N THR A 215 24.59 -6.20 6.57
CA THR A 215 23.78 -7.34 6.10
C THR A 215 23.32 -8.24 7.25
N LYS A 216 24.01 -8.19 8.40
CA LYS A 216 23.62 -8.92 9.62
C LYS A 216 22.39 -8.33 10.32
N LEU A 217 21.93 -7.15 9.91
CA LEU A 217 20.80 -6.43 10.52
C LEU A 217 19.47 -6.69 9.79
N VAL A 218 19.49 -7.42 8.67
CA VAL A 218 18.31 -7.64 7.82
C VAL A 218 17.78 -9.06 8.04
N PRO A 219 16.46 -9.25 8.22
CA PRO A 219 15.88 -10.58 8.48
C PRO A 219 15.95 -11.49 7.25
N TYR A 220 15.91 -10.93 6.04
CA TYR A 220 16.10 -11.71 4.81
C TYR A 220 17.60 -11.97 4.57
N LYS A 221 17.98 -13.24 4.47
CA LYS A 221 19.33 -13.67 4.08
C LYS A 221 19.72 -13.23 2.66
N ILE A 222 18.72 -12.96 1.83
CA ILE A 222 18.86 -12.53 0.43
C ILE A 222 18.12 -11.20 0.29
N GLY A 223 18.83 -10.14 -0.14
CA GLY A 223 18.21 -8.83 -0.36
C GLY A 223 17.34 -8.82 -1.61
N LEU A 224 16.21 -8.12 -1.55
CA LEU A 224 15.32 -7.86 -2.67
C LEU A 224 15.84 -6.69 -3.53
N THR A 225 15.42 -6.67 -4.78
CA THR A 225 15.81 -5.67 -5.77
C THR A 225 14.66 -4.71 -6.06
N HIS A 226 14.99 -3.44 -6.27
CA HIS A 226 14.02 -2.41 -6.62
C HIS A 226 13.45 -2.64 -8.02
N GLY A 227 12.13 -2.63 -8.13
CA GLY A 227 11.42 -2.47 -9.39
C GLY A 227 11.77 -1.15 -10.08
N ARG A 228 11.68 -1.14 -11.41
CA ARG A 228 12.07 0.03 -12.24
C ARG A 228 10.90 0.71 -12.94
N HIS A 229 9.78 0.02 -13.03
CA HIS A 229 8.65 0.44 -13.86
C HIS A 229 7.36 0.39 -13.04
N ARG A 230 6.50 1.39 -13.26
CA ARG A 230 5.11 1.34 -12.82
C ARG A 230 4.34 0.57 -13.88
N THR A 231 3.52 -0.38 -13.45
CA THR A 231 2.70 -1.20 -14.35
C THR A 231 1.25 -0.88 -14.10
N LEU A 232 0.52 -0.50 -15.16
CA LEU A 232 -0.94 -0.50 -15.15
C LEU A 232 -1.42 -1.84 -15.70
N PHE A 233 -2.36 -2.45 -14.99
CA PHE A 233 -2.99 -3.68 -15.42
C PHE A 233 -4.37 -3.36 -15.99
N ARG A 234 -4.66 -3.96 -17.14
CA ARG A 234 -5.94 -3.82 -17.80
C ARG A 234 -6.88 -4.90 -17.28
N LEU A 235 -7.95 -4.50 -16.61
CA LEU A 235 -8.97 -5.39 -16.07
C LEU A 235 -10.24 -5.31 -16.92
N ASP A 236 -10.56 -6.40 -17.61
CA ASP A 236 -11.85 -6.57 -18.28
C ASP A 236 -12.85 -7.24 -17.33
N THR A 237 -14.01 -6.64 -17.08
CA THR A 237 -15.04 -7.16 -16.17
C THR A 237 -15.93 -8.20 -16.86
N LEU A 238 -16.70 -8.94 -16.07
CA LEU A 238 -17.70 -9.89 -16.56
C LEU A 238 -18.82 -9.18 -17.32
N GLN A 239 -19.01 -7.88 -17.08
CA GLN A 239 -19.97 -7.02 -17.77
C GLN A 239 -19.38 -6.36 -19.02
N HIS A 240 -18.17 -6.75 -19.45
CA HIS A 240 -17.45 -6.17 -20.59
C HIS A 240 -17.07 -4.69 -20.43
N GLU A 241 -16.97 -4.24 -19.18
CA GLU A 241 -16.34 -2.97 -18.85
C GLU A 241 -14.85 -3.17 -18.63
N SER A 242 -14.15 -2.06 -18.47
CA SER A 242 -12.74 -1.99 -18.80
C SER A 242 -12.07 -0.93 -17.95
N PHE A 243 -11.22 -1.37 -17.02
CA PHE A 243 -10.56 -0.49 -16.06
C PHE A 243 -9.05 -0.70 -16.09
N ASP A 244 -8.28 0.37 -15.95
CA ASP A 244 -6.85 0.32 -15.73
C ASP A 244 -6.58 0.50 -14.23
N PHE A 245 -5.82 -0.40 -13.61
CA PHE A 245 -5.45 -0.25 -12.21
C PHE A 245 -3.95 -0.30 -11.99
N GLY A 246 -3.47 0.52 -11.06
CA GLY A 246 -2.13 0.43 -10.52
C GLY A 246 -2.13 -0.45 -9.28
N THR A 247 -1.02 -1.14 -9.03
CA THR A 247 -0.80 -1.81 -7.74
C THR A 247 0.36 -1.18 -6.99
N SER A 248 0.24 -1.15 -5.67
CA SER A 248 1.33 -0.84 -4.75
C SER A 248 1.52 -2.04 -3.82
N ILE A 249 2.75 -2.22 -3.32
CA ILE A 249 3.03 -3.30 -2.38
C ILE A 249 3.40 -2.72 -1.01
N CYS A 250 2.62 -3.07 0.01
CA CYS A 250 2.88 -2.74 1.42
C CYS A 250 3.10 -1.23 1.61
N TYR A 251 4.24 -0.86 2.18
CA TYR A 251 4.67 0.50 2.51
C TYR A 251 4.55 1.52 1.36
N GLU A 252 4.49 1.06 0.10
CA GLU A 252 4.36 1.93 -1.06
C GLU A 252 3.09 2.79 -1.07
N ASP A 253 2.02 2.36 -0.39
CA ASP A 253 0.79 3.13 -0.21
C ASP A 253 1.03 4.46 0.53
N THR A 254 2.03 4.50 1.41
CA THR A 254 2.43 5.69 2.15
C THR A 254 3.28 6.66 1.33
N VAL A 255 3.70 6.30 0.10
CA VAL A 255 4.57 7.09 -0.77
C VAL A 255 3.72 7.92 -1.76
N PRO A 256 3.35 9.18 -1.45
CA PRO A 256 2.29 9.87 -2.20
C PRO A 256 2.74 10.24 -3.61
N SER A 257 4.05 10.43 -3.82
CA SER A 257 4.64 10.73 -5.12
C SER A 257 4.56 9.55 -6.09
N LEU A 258 4.61 8.31 -5.58
CA LEU A 258 4.45 7.09 -6.37
C LEU A 258 2.99 6.93 -6.77
N ILE A 259 2.09 6.94 -5.80
CA ILE A 259 0.64 6.77 -6.02
C ILE A 259 0.09 7.83 -6.98
N ARG A 260 0.53 9.09 -6.84
CA ARG A 260 0.15 10.17 -7.76
C ARG A 260 0.61 9.91 -9.20
N LYS A 261 1.74 9.25 -9.41
CA LYS A 261 2.22 8.92 -10.77
C LYS A 261 1.34 7.86 -11.41
N PHE A 262 0.94 6.82 -10.69
CA PHE A 262 -0.04 5.84 -11.22
C PHE A 262 -1.33 6.50 -11.69
N LYS A 263 -1.89 7.43 -10.89
CA LYS A 263 -3.09 8.16 -11.33
C LYS A 263 -2.85 9.02 -12.59
N LYS A 264 -1.66 9.61 -12.72
CA LYS A 264 -1.29 10.36 -13.93
C LYS A 264 -1.08 9.48 -15.14
N ASP A 265 -0.61 8.25 -14.92
CA ASP A 265 -0.36 7.28 -15.98
C ASP A 265 -1.68 6.68 -16.51
N GLY A 266 -2.80 6.85 -15.79
CA GLY A 266 -4.14 6.47 -16.26
C GLY A 266 -4.95 5.63 -15.27
N ALA A 267 -4.40 5.24 -14.13
CA ALA A 267 -5.09 4.33 -13.20
C ALA A 267 -6.48 4.86 -12.79
N ASP A 268 -7.52 4.06 -12.98
CA ASP A 268 -8.88 4.29 -12.49
C ASP A 268 -8.93 4.10 -10.98
N PHE A 269 -8.30 3.04 -10.48
CA PHE A 269 -8.14 2.74 -9.07
C PHE A 269 -6.74 2.22 -8.74
N MET A 270 -6.44 2.18 -7.43
CA MET A 270 -5.21 1.63 -6.90
C MET A 270 -5.55 0.43 -6.02
N LEU A 271 -4.73 -0.62 -6.10
CA LEU A 271 -4.83 -1.79 -5.25
C LEU A 271 -3.53 -2.00 -4.48
N ASN A 272 -3.59 -1.89 -3.16
CA ASN A 272 -2.45 -2.19 -2.30
C ASN A 272 -2.51 -3.63 -1.82
N ILE A 273 -1.46 -4.42 -2.09
CA ILE A 273 -1.30 -5.74 -1.46
C ILE A 273 -0.26 -5.62 -0.35
N THR A 274 -0.59 -6.04 0.87
CA THR A 274 0.30 -5.88 2.04
C THR A 274 0.36 -7.15 2.87
N ASN A 275 1.45 -7.32 3.60
CA ASN A 275 1.57 -8.22 4.74
C ASN A 275 1.92 -7.39 5.99
N ASP A 276 0.93 -7.04 6.81
CA ASP A 276 1.14 -6.24 8.03
C ASP A 276 1.47 -7.09 9.28
N GLY A 277 1.71 -8.39 9.13
CA GLY A 277 2.06 -9.30 10.23
C GLY A 277 3.36 -8.95 10.98
N TRP A 278 4.09 -7.93 10.53
CA TRP A 278 5.33 -7.42 11.13
C TRP A 278 5.12 -6.54 12.37
N PHE A 279 3.96 -5.88 12.49
CA PHE A 279 3.67 -4.98 13.61
C PHE A 279 2.94 -5.75 14.71
N ARG A 280 3.64 -6.05 15.82
CA ARG A 280 3.06 -6.63 17.04
C ARG A 280 2.79 -5.56 18.09
#